data_AF-A3X1P3-F1
#
_entry.id   AF-A3X1P3-F1
#
_cell.length_a   1.000
_cell.length_b   1.000
_cell.length_c   1.000
_cell.angle_alpha   90.00
_cell.angle_beta   90.00
_cell.angle_gamma   90.00
#
_symmetry.space_group_name_H-M   'P 1'
#
loop_
_entity.id
_entity.type
_entity.pdbx_description
1 polymer ?
#
loop_
_entity_poly.entity_id
_entity_poly.type
_entity_poly.pdbx_seq_one_letter_code
_entity_poly.pdbx_strand_id
1 'polypeptide(L)'
;MASEKQIAANRANAKRSTGPKTALGKSISSRSALRHGLSGPLKRDALPPEIENLAQTLVVDNGDEGQRLAATALASAQWELMRIRSVRARMMAAIDLSSTDASDWKRLMALDRYERLAHTSRRRAFRKLASNDR
;
A
#
# COMPACT_ATOMS: atom_id res chain seq x y z
N MET A 1 13.91 11.15 15.15
CA MET A 1 14.80 10.12 15.71
C MET A 1 14.04 9.36 16.80
N ALA A 2 14.26 8.04 16.93
CA ALA A 2 13.66 7.27 18.02
C ALA A 2 14.42 7.54 19.33
N SER A 3 13.70 7.68 20.45
CA SER A 3 14.32 7.89 21.76
C SER A 3 15.01 6.63 22.27
N GLU A 4 15.94 6.75 23.22
CA GLU A 4 16.61 5.60 23.85
C GLU A 4 15.60 4.61 24.44
N LYS A 5 14.51 5.12 25.03
CA LYS A 5 13.40 4.32 25.56
C LYS A 5 12.70 3.51 24.45
N GLN A 6 12.51 4.10 23.28
CA GLN A 6 11.97 3.40 22.11
C GLN A 6 12.94 2.36 21.56
N ILE A 7 14.25 2.64 21.55
CA ILE A 7 15.29 1.70 21.09
C ILE A 7 15.37 0.48 22.01
N ALA A 8 15.36 0.68 23.33
CA ALA A 8 15.37 -0.40 24.31
C ALA A 8 14.12 -1.29 24.20
N ALA A 9 12.94 -0.68 24.06
CA ALA A 9 11.69 -1.40 23.84
C ALA A 9 11.70 -2.21 22.52
N ASN A 10 12.20 -1.63 21.43
CA ASN A 10 12.33 -2.32 20.15
C ASN A 10 13.29 -3.52 20.23
N ARG A 11 14.41 -3.41 20.95
CA ARG A 11 15.34 -4.53 21.19
C ARG A 11 14.70 -5.65 22.01
N ALA A 12 13.95 -5.32 23.07
CA ALA A 12 13.26 -6.32 23.88
C ALA A 12 12.15 -7.03 23.08
N ASN A 13 11.38 -6.29 22.28
CA ASN A 13 10.35 -6.83 21.41
C ASN A 13 10.94 -7.69 20.28
N ALA A 14 12.09 -7.30 19.73
CA ALA A 14 12.79 -8.09 18.72
C ALA A 14 13.23 -9.46 19.26
N LYS A 15 13.70 -9.53 20.52
CA LYS A 15 14.05 -10.81 21.17
C LYS A 15 12.84 -11.73 21.39
N ARG A 16 11.63 -11.16 21.52
CA ARG A 16 10.37 -11.89 21.66
C ARG A 16 9.71 -12.24 20.32
N SER A 17 10.09 -11.59 19.23
CA SER A 17 9.51 -11.81 17.91
C SER A 17 10.06 -13.10 17.30
N THR A 18 9.25 -14.14 17.29
CA THR A 18 9.53 -15.45 16.70
C THR A 18 9.07 -15.54 15.24
N GLY A 19 9.20 -14.43 14.50
CA GLY A 19 8.84 -14.38 13.07
C GLY A 19 9.42 -15.55 12.28
N PRO A 20 8.81 -15.93 11.14
CA PRO A 20 9.14 -17.15 10.43
C PRO A 20 10.62 -17.21 10.02
N LYS A 21 11.35 -18.19 10.57
CA LYS A 21 12.79 -18.37 10.32
C LYS A 21 13.10 -19.29 9.12
N THR A 22 12.14 -20.12 8.72
CA THR A 22 12.29 -21.09 7.63
C THR A 22 11.74 -20.54 6.31
N ALA A 23 12.24 -21.02 5.17
CA ALA A 23 11.72 -20.66 3.85
C ALA A 23 10.22 -20.99 3.72
N LEU A 24 9.80 -22.16 4.22
CA LEU A 24 8.40 -22.56 4.30
C LEU A 24 7.57 -21.58 5.16
N GLY A 25 8.05 -21.24 6.35
CA GLY A 25 7.37 -20.31 7.25
C GLY A 25 7.26 -18.91 6.64
N LYS A 26 8.28 -18.46 5.92
CA LYS A 26 8.27 -17.17 5.19
C LYS A 26 7.25 -17.21 4.05
N SER A 27 7.18 -18.31 3.29
CA SER A 27 6.17 -18.53 2.26
C SER A 27 4.74 -18.49 2.84
N ILE A 28 4.47 -19.22 3.93
CA ILE A 28 3.16 -19.22 4.60
C ILE A 28 2.81 -17.82 5.11
N SER A 29 3.75 -17.13 5.76
CA SER A 29 3.55 -15.76 6.25
C SER A 29 3.31 -14.77 5.10
N SER A 30 4.00 -14.94 3.97
CA SER A 30 3.78 -14.14 2.75
C SER A 30 2.37 -14.31 2.19
N ARG A 31 1.73 -15.48 2.37
CA ARG A 31 0.33 -15.72 1.98
C ARG A 31 -0.66 -15.02 2.90
N SER A 32 -0.28 -14.60 4.11
CA SER A 32 -1.13 -13.70 4.91
C SER A 32 -1.40 -12.39 4.18
N ALA A 33 -0.48 -11.98 3.29
CA ALA A 33 -0.67 -10.82 2.44
C ALA A 33 -1.74 -11.02 1.36
N LEU A 34 -1.93 -12.27 0.93
CA LEU A 34 -2.89 -12.70 -0.08
C LEU A 34 -4.28 -12.95 0.49
N ARG A 35 -4.44 -13.18 1.80
CA ARG A 35 -5.74 -13.45 2.45
C ARG A 35 -6.78 -12.35 2.19
N HIS A 36 -6.32 -11.11 2.03
CA HIS A 36 -7.16 -9.96 1.64
C HIS A 36 -6.65 -9.29 0.36
N GLY A 37 -5.61 -9.82 -0.28
CA GLY A 37 -5.04 -9.31 -1.53
C GLY A 37 -4.34 -7.94 -1.48
N LEU A 38 -4.21 -7.33 -0.29
CA LEU A 38 -3.82 -5.91 -0.11
C LEU A 38 -2.59 -5.71 0.79
N SER A 39 -2.03 -6.77 1.36
CA SER A 39 -0.95 -6.68 2.36
C SER A 39 0.46 -6.86 1.78
N GLY A 40 0.60 -7.02 0.46
CA GLY A 40 1.89 -7.07 -0.21
C GLY A 40 2.20 -5.71 -0.84
N PRO A 41 3.45 -5.20 -0.79
CA PRO A 41 3.84 -4.16 -1.73
C PRO A 41 3.55 -4.67 -3.14
N LEU A 42 2.93 -3.84 -3.97
CA LEU A 42 2.87 -4.09 -5.41
C LEU A 42 4.29 -4.42 -5.86
N LYS A 43 4.48 -5.65 -6.35
CA LYS A 43 5.63 -5.89 -7.22
C LYS A 43 5.47 -4.89 -8.36
N ARG A 44 6.51 -4.11 -8.62
CA ARG A 44 6.51 -3.10 -9.69
C ARG A 44 6.11 -3.76 -11.03
N ASP A 45 6.48 -5.03 -11.20
CA ASP A 45 6.12 -5.92 -12.32
C ASP A 45 4.62 -6.31 -12.42
N ALA A 46 3.79 -5.93 -11.44
CA ALA A 46 2.35 -6.17 -11.43
C ALA A 46 1.53 -4.90 -11.68
N LEU A 47 2.19 -3.75 -11.91
CA LEU A 47 1.51 -2.56 -12.38
C LEU A 47 1.12 -2.76 -13.84
N PRO A 48 -0.14 -2.50 -14.21
CA PRO A 48 -0.55 -2.54 -15.60
C PRO A 48 0.31 -1.55 -16.43
N PRO A 49 0.74 -1.88 -17.66
CA PRO A 49 1.51 -0.99 -18.52
C PRO A 49 0.86 0.39 -18.71
N GLU A 50 -0.47 0.45 -18.62
CA GLU A 50 -1.28 1.66 -18.70
C GLU A 50 -0.94 2.66 -17.58
N ILE A 51 -0.43 2.20 -16.44
CA ILE A 51 0.00 3.06 -15.32
C ILE A 51 1.37 3.69 -15.58
N GLU A 52 2.26 3.00 -16.28
CA GLU A 52 3.52 3.59 -16.75
C GLU A 52 3.25 4.64 -17.83
N ASN A 53 2.33 4.37 -18.76
CA ASN A 53 1.90 5.35 -19.76
C ASN A 53 1.25 6.57 -19.09
N LEU A 54 0.38 6.36 -18.10
CA LEU A 54 -0.20 7.46 -17.32
C LEU A 54 0.87 8.27 -16.58
N ALA A 55 1.87 7.60 -15.98
CA ALA A 55 2.99 8.29 -15.34
C ALA A 55 3.79 9.15 -16.34
N GLN A 56 4.02 8.66 -17.56
CA GLN A 56 4.70 9.41 -18.62
C GLN A 56 3.90 10.65 -19.02
N THR A 57 2.57 10.56 -19.13
CA THR A 57 1.72 11.74 -19.43
C THR A 57 1.69 12.80 -18.32
N LEU A 58 2.05 12.41 -17.09
CA LEU A 58 2.11 13.33 -15.94
C LEU A 58 3.44 14.09 -15.85
N VAL A 59 4.44 13.70 -16.64
CA VAL A 59 5.72 14.39 -16.72
C VAL A 59 5.66 15.35 -17.90
N VAL A 60 5.87 16.64 -17.65
CA VAL A 60 6.03 17.63 -18.72
C VAL A 60 7.37 17.36 -19.44
N ASP A 61 7.43 17.56 -20.75
CA ASP A 61 8.64 17.33 -21.55
C ASP A 61 9.90 17.89 -20.88
N ASN A 62 10.96 17.06 -20.79
CA ASN A 62 12.23 17.30 -20.08
C ASN A 62 12.20 17.24 -18.54
N GLY A 63 11.19 16.66 -17.91
CA GLY A 63 11.17 16.53 -16.45
C GLY A 63 12.34 15.68 -15.91
N ASP A 64 12.93 16.11 -14.78
CA ASP A 64 14.09 15.47 -14.15
C ASP A 64 13.78 14.04 -13.62
N GLU A 65 14.80 13.26 -13.27
CA GLU A 65 14.62 11.90 -12.74
C GLU A 65 13.76 11.86 -11.46
N GLY A 66 13.84 12.90 -10.63
CA GLY A 66 13.02 13.07 -9.45
C GLY A 66 11.54 13.27 -9.79
N GLN A 67 11.23 14.05 -10.83
CA GLN A 67 9.88 14.28 -11.34
C GLN A 67 9.31 13.01 -11.97
N ARG A 68 10.10 12.27 -12.78
CA ARG A 68 9.69 10.97 -13.32
C ARG A 68 9.36 9.97 -12.22
N LEU A 69 10.23 9.84 -11.21
CA LEU A 69 9.98 8.97 -10.06
C LEU A 69 8.74 9.40 -9.26
N ALA A 70 8.51 10.72 -9.13
CA ALA A 70 7.34 11.25 -8.44
C ALA A 70 6.04 11.03 -9.24
N ALA A 71 6.08 11.14 -10.57
CA ALA A 71 4.96 10.82 -11.46
C ALA A 71 4.60 9.35 -11.39
N THR A 72 5.58 8.45 -11.47
CA THR A 72 5.37 7.01 -11.30
C THR A 72 4.80 6.68 -9.93
N ALA A 73 5.31 7.31 -8.86
CA ALA A 73 4.78 7.13 -7.52
C ALA A 73 3.33 7.64 -7.38
N LEU A 74 3.00 8.76 -8.05
CA LEU A 74 1.66 9.32 -8.06
C LEU A 74 0.67 8.40 -8.79
N ALA A 75 1.01 7.97 -10.01
CA ALA A 75 0.20 7.08 -10.81
C ALA A 75 -0.03 5.73 -10.10
N SER A 76 1.02 5.15 -9.54
CA SER A 76 0.94 3.91 -8.74
C SER A 76 0.01 4.07 -7.52
N ALA A 77 0.11 5.18 -6.80
CA ALA A 77 -0.74 5.43 -5.64
C ALA A 77 -2.22 5.66 -6.00
N GLN A 78 -2.49 6.27 -7.16
CA GLN A 78 -3.86 6.41 -7.68
C GLN A 78 -4.45 5.07 -8.08
N TRP A 79 -3.69 4.23 -8.78
CA TRP A 79 -4.14 2.89 -9.15
C TRP A 79 -4.45 2.04 -7.92
N GLU A 80 -3.59 2.06 -6.91
CA GLU A 80 -3.82 1.28 -5.68
C GLU A 80 -5.07 1.77 -4.94
N LEU A 81 -5.32 3.09 -4.94
CA LEU A 81 -6.57 3.64 -4.40
C LEU A 81 -7.80 3.13 -5.15
N MET A 82 -7.76 3.12 -6.48
CA MET A 82 -8.86 2.58 -7.31
C MET A 82 -9.06 1.09 -7.05
N ARG A 83 -7.98 0.32 -6.93
CA ARG A 83 -8.02 -1.10 -6.62
C ARG A 83 -8.63 -1.36 -5.25
N ILE A 84 -8.21 -0.66 -4.19
CA ILE A 84 -8.78 -0.76 -2.85
C ILE A 84 -10.28 -0.45 -2.89
N ARG A 85 -10.69 0.59 -3.61
CA ARG A 85 -12.11 0.96 -3.77
C ARG A 85 -12.92 -0.10 -4.51
N SER A 86 -12.36 -0.71 -5.55
CA SER A 86 -13.02 -1.82 -6.27
C SER A 86 -13.22 -3.04 -5.39
N VAL A 87 -12.23 -3.37 -4.54
CA VAL A 87 -12.33 -4.46 -3.55
C VAL A 87 -13.39 -4.11 -2.52
N ARG A 88 -13.38 -2.88 -1.99
CA ARG A 88 -14.39 -2.41 -1.03
C ARG A 88 -15.80 -2.54 -1.60
N ALA A 89 -16.03 -2.07 -2.82
CA ALA A 89 -17.33 -2.16 -3.47
C ALA A 89 -17.81 -3.61 -3.62
N ARG A 90 -16.94 -4.52 -4.07
CA ARG A 90 -17.26 -5.95 -4.17
C ARG A 90 -17.56 -6.59 -2.81
N MET A 91 -16.80 -6.23 -1.77
CA MET A 91 -17.05 -6.71 -0.42
C MET A 91 -18.36 -6.18 0.14
N MET A 92 -18.65 -4.89 -0.02
CA MET A 92 -19.92 -4.31 0.43
C MET A 92 -21.13 -4.95 -0.27
N ALA A 93 -21.01 -5.25 -1.57
CA ALA A 93 -22.06 -5.93 -2.32
C ALA A 93 -22.26 -7.40 -1.88
N ALA A 94 -21.22 -8.04 -1.33
CA ALA A 94 -21.25 -9.43 -0.89
C ALA A 94 -21.55 -9.60 0.60
N ILE A 95 -21.53 -8.52 1.40
CA ILE A 95 -21.84 -8.59 2.83
C ILE A 95 -23.31 -8.91 3.00
N ASP A 96 -23.58 -9.99 3.71
CA ASP A 96 -24.91 -10.30 4.22
C ASP A 96 -25.18 -9.44 5.47
N LEU A 97 -26.11 -8.49 5.36
CA LEU A 97 -26.50 -7.61 6.47
C LEU A 97 -27.20 -8.36 7.61
N SER A 98 -27.72 -9.56 7.35
CA SER A 98 -28.34 -10.41 8.36
C SER A 98 -27.33 -11.31 9.10
N SER A 99 -26.09 -11.38 8.61
CA SER A 99 -25.02 -12.16 9.23
C SER A 99 -24.58 -11.56 10.56
N THR A 100 -24.45 -12.42 11.57
CA THR A 100 -23.85 -12.09 12.88
C THR A 100 -22.32 -12.22 12.87
N ASP A 101 -21.71 -12.65 11.76
CA ASP A 101 -20.26 -12.75 11.63
C ASP A 101 -19.62 -11.37 11.44
N ALA A 102 -18.98 -10.88 12.50
CA ALA A 102 -18.23 -9.64 12.47
C ALA A 102 -16.94 -9.70 11.61
N SER A 103 -16.55 -10.87 11.08
CA SER A 103 -15.33 -11.05 10.28
C SER A 103 -15.35 -10.17 9.03
N ASP A 104 -16.46 -10.08 8.32
CA ASP A 104 -16.54 -9.32 7.07
C ASP A 104 -16.50 -7.81 7.32
N TRP A 105 -17.17 -7.35 8.37
CA TRP A 105 -17.06 -5.96 8.84
C TRP A 105 -15.64 -5.59 9.26
N LYS A 106 -14.94 -6.49 9.97
CA LYS A 106 -13.52 -6.29 10.33
C LYS A 106 -12.63 -6.23 9.10
N ARG A 107 -12.89 -7.06 8.08
CA ARG A 107 -12.14 -7.03 6.80
C ARG A 107 -12.43 -5.74 6.05
N LEU A 108 -13.67 -5.27 6.02
CA LEU A 108 -14.06 -4.00 5.40
C LEU A 108 -13.35 -2.82 6.07
N MET A 109 -13.36 -2.75 7.40
CA MET A 109 -12.65 -1.71 8.16
C MET A 109 -11.12 -1.78 7.97
N ALA A 110 -10.57 -2.98 7.76
CA ALA A 110 -9.14 -3.12 7.47
C ALA A 110 -8.74 -2.38 6.18
N LEU A 111 -9.65 -2.23 5.21
CA LEU A 111 -9.42 -1.49 3.96
C LEU A 111 -9.10 0.00 4.20
N ASP A 112 -9.64 0.61 5.26
CA ASP A 112 -9.43 2.02 5.58
C ASP A 112 -7.97 2.34 5.90
N ARG A 113 -7.24 1.36 6.42
CA ARG A 113 -5.79 1.49 6.65
C ARG A 113 -5.06 1.61 5.32
N TYR A 114 -5.39 0.78 4.34
CA TYR A 114 -4.74 0.79 3.03
C TYR A 114 -5.10 2.03 2.24
N GLU A 115 -6.37 2.47 2.29
CA GLU A 115 -6.78 3.71 1.63
C GLU A 115 -6.04 4.93 2.21
N ARG A 116 -5.88 5.02 3.53
CA ARG A 116 -5.07 6.07 4.16
C ARG A 116 -3.61 6.05 3.72
N LEU A 117 -3.02 4.86 3.57
CA LEU A 117 -1.64 4.72 3.07
C LEU A 117 -1.53 5.17 1.61
N ALA A 118 -2.45 4.74 0.74
CA ALA A 118 -2.50 5.15 -0.66
C ALA A 118 -2.69 6.67 -0.79
N HIS A 119 -3.60 7.27 -0.04
CA HIS A 119 -3.77 8.73 0.02
C HIS A 119 -2.51 9.46 0.48
N THR A 120 -1.83 8.93 1.50
CA THR A 120 -0.59 9.52 2.01
C THR A 120 0.52 9.46 0.96
N SER A 121 0.68 8.31 0.30
CA SER A 121 1.66 8.11 -0.78
C SER A 121 1.39 9.08 -1.94
N ARG A 122 0.15 9.14 -2.41
CA ARG A 122 -0.34 10.05 -3.44
C ARG A 122 -0.07 11.51 -3.11
N ARG A 123 -0.39 11.95 -1.89
CA ARG A 123 -0.15 13.33 -1.44
C ARG A 123 1.34 13.67 -1.40
N ARG A 124 2.19 12.75 -0.95
CA ARG A 124 3.65 12.93 -0.94
C ARG A 124 4.22 13.02 -2.36
N ALA A 125 3.80 12.14 -3.25
CA ALA A 125 4.21 12.13 -4.65
C ALA A 125 3.79 13.41 -5.37
N PHE A 126 2.53 13.83 -5.20
CA PHE A 126 2.02 15.08 -5.75
C PHE A 126 2.82 16.30 -5.29
N ARG A 127 3.11 16.40 -3.98
CA ARG A 127 3.93 17.50 -3.45
C ARG A 127 5.33 17.53 -4.06
N LYS A 128 5.92 16.37 -4.31
CA LYS A 128 7.26 16.25 -4.89
C LYS A 128 7.29 16.65 -6.38
N LEU A 129 6.22 16.35 -7.12
CA LEU A 129 6.02 16.87 -8.48
C LEU A 129 5.88 18.40 -8.45
N ALA A 130 4.99 18.92 -7.60
CA ALA A 130 4.72 20.35 -7.50
C ALA A 130 5.87 21.19 -6.92
N SER A 131 6.84 20.57 -6.22
CA SER A 131 7.97 21.28 -5.62
C SER A 131 9.15 21.47 -6.56
N ASN A 132 9.25 20.71 -7.65
CA ASN A 132 10.32 20.84 -8.65
C ASN A 132 9.94 21.79 -9.82
N ASP A 133 8.80 22.48 -9.71
CA ASP A 133 8.33 23.50 -10.67
C ASP A 133 8.84 24.92 -10.32
N ARG A 134 9.94 25.04 -9.57
CA ARG A 134 10.58 26.32 -9.21
C ARG A 134 12.07 26.32 -9.50
#